data_AF-A0A6I9HWT0-F1
#
_entry.id   AF-A0A6I9HWT0-F1
#
_cell.length_a   1.000
_cell.length_b   1.000
_cell.length_c   1.000
_cell.angle_alpha   90.00
_cell.angle_beta   90.00
_cell.angle_gamma   90.00
#
_symmetry.space_group_name_H-M   'P 1'
#
loop_
_entity.id
_entity.type
_entity.pdbx_description
1 polymer ?
#
loop_
_entity_poly.entity_id
_entity_poly.type
_entity_poly.pdbx_seq_one_letter_code
_entity_poly.pdbx_strand_id
1 'polypeptide(L)'
;MEQRRLGWPRLLGLLAVLASPAFATRNLGLWPMPGSVQMTPRLLHVSPDRFFIDHSPASKAGPSCALLQSAFQRYYDYIFGFNKWRHGPAKPHSEMDLQKLLVSVTQDPECDNFPSISSDESYTLQVKGPVALLEANKVWGVLRGLETFSQLIYQDSYGAFTVNESKIIDSPRFPHRGILIDTSRHFLPVKTILKTLDAMAFNKFNVLHWHMVDDESFPYQSITFPELSNKGSFSLSGVYTPNDIRRVIGYARLRGIRIVPEFDSPGHTQSWGKGQKDLLTPCYQGTQSSGTFGPINPILNTTYSFLHALFKEISTVFPDKFIHLGGDEVQFDCWKSNPDIQKFMKSKGFANFERLESFYMEKLLDMVSTMGKRSIVWQEVFDNKDKLSPGTVVQVWKSDKFPHEQSKVTEAGFPMILSAPWYLDVIRYGQDWRGYYEVEPLDFPGSEKQKTLVIGGEACLWGEYVDSTNLTPRLWPRASAVGERLWSHQGVRDLGDAYSRLTVHRCRMIRRGISAQPLFTGYCNYEDGMSQ
;
A
#
# COMPACT_ATOMS: atom_id res chain seq x y z
N MET A 1 -47.12 -1.69 85.50
CA MET A 1 -46.09 -2.20 84.56
C MET A 1 -46.83 -2.52 83.27
N GLU A 2 -46.84 -1.56 82.35
CA GLU A 2 -47.68 -1.59 81.15
C GLU A 2 -46.88 -1.03 79.97
N GLN A 3 -47.13 -1.59 78.78
CA GLN A 3 -46.85 -1.14 77.39
C GLN A 3 -46.30 -2.32 76.57
N ARG A 4 -47.02 -2.95 75.64
CA ARG A 4 -47.71 -2.52 74.39
C ARG A 4 -46.81 -1.86 73.33
N ARG A 5 -46.95 -2.43 72.12
CA ARG A 5 -46.28 -2.22 70.83
C ARG A 5 -46.29 -0.77 70.30
N LEU A 6 -45.22 -0.37 69.61
CA LEU A 6 -45.14 0.54 68.44
C LEU A 6 -43.73 0.33 67.84
N GLY A 7 -43.49 0.09 66.55
CA GLY A 7 -43.69 1.00 65.41
C GLY A 7 -42.31 1.41 64.85
N TRP A 8 -41.99 1.03 63.61
CA TRP A 8 -40.74 1.25 62.83
C TRP A 8 -40.35 2.75 62.64
N PRO A 9 -39.08 3.10 62.31
CA PRO A 9 -38.56 2.96 60.93
C PRO A 9 -37.09 2.53 60.78
N ARG A 10 -36.84 1.71 59.76
CA ARG A 10 -35.52 1.45 59.18
C ARG A 10 -35.09 2.66 58.33
N LEU A 11 -33.96 3.28 58.65
CA LEU A 11 -33.27 4.19 57.72
C LEU A 11 -32.70 3.36 56.55
N LEU A 12 -33.26 3.55 55.36
CA LEU A 12 -32.65 3.19 54.09
C LEU A 12 -31.85 4.41 53.60
N GLY A 13 -30.53 4.38 53.77
CA GLY A 13 -29.63 5.30 53.09
C GLY A 13 -29.54 4.93 51.61
N LEU A 14 -30.11 5.75 50.73
CA LEU A 14 -29.84 5.69 49.30
C LEU A 14 -28.40 6.18 49.04
N LEU A 15 -27.49 5.27 48.74
CA LEU A 15 -26.30 5.58 47.96
C LEU A 15 -26.72 5.73 46.50
N ALA A 16 -26.99 6.97 46.08
CA ALA A 16 -27.14 7.31 44.68
C ALA A 16 -25.77 7.16 43.99
N VAL A 17 -25.53 6.00 43.39
CA VAL A 17 -24.46 5.84 42.41
C VAL A 17 -24.85 6.72 41.21
N LEU A 18 -24.14 7.83 41.04
CA LEU A 18 -24.14 8.60 39.80
C LEU A 18 -23.55 7.73 38.70
N ALA A 19 -24.36 6.84 38.14
CA ALA A 19 -24.06 6.22 36.87
C ALA A 19 -24.17 7.31 35.80
N SER A 20 -23.04 7.89 35.41
CA SER A 20 -22.96 8.62 34.13
C SER A 20 -23.49 7.69 33.04
N PRO A 21 -24.44 8.14 32.18
CA PRO A 21 -24.84 7.32 31.06
C PRO A 21 -23.62 7.19 30.15
N ALA A 22 -22.97 6.04 30.20
CA ALA A 22 -22.02 5.63 29.19
C ALA A 22 -22.82 5.48 27.90
N PHE A 23 -22.91 6.54 27.11
CA PHE A 23 -23.32 6.41 25.72
C PHE A 23 -22.33 5.46 25.07
N ALA A 24 -22.77 4.25 24.76
CA ALA A 24 -22.00 3.33 23.95
C ALA A 24 -21.83 4.00 22.58
N THR A 25 -20.70 4.68 22.38
CA THR A 25 -20.29 5.17 21.07
C THR A 25 -20.14 3.95 20.19
N ARG A 26 -21.03 3.81 19.19
CA ARG A 26 -20.98 2.70 18.25
C ARG A 26 -19.61 2.75 17.56
N ASN A 27 -18.87 1.64 17.62
CA ASN A 27 -17.57 1.59 16.97
C ASN A 27 -17.75 1.70 15.44
N LEU A 28 -17.36 2.85 14.88
CA LEU A 28 -17.49 3.12 13.44
C LEU A 28 -16.45 2.40 12.59
N GLY A 29 -15.44 1.77 13.21
CA GLY A 29 -14.39 1.09 12.48
C GLY A 29 -13.63 2.02 11.55
N LEU A 30 -13.28 3.21 12.04
CA LEU A 30 -12.39 4.11 11.32
C LEU A 30 -11.02 3.43 11.15
N TRP A 31 -10.59 3.26 9.91
CA TRP A 31 -9.34 2.61 9.58
C TRP A 31 -8.74 3.18 8.27
N PRO A 32 -7.52 3.70 8.27
CA PRO A 32 -6.72 4.07 9.45
C PRO A 32 -7.41 5.12 10.36
N MET A 33 -7.05 5.14 11.63
CA MET A 33 -7.49 6.16 12.59
C MET A 33 -6.97 7.56 12.21
N PRO A 34 -7.86 8.56 12.00
CA PRO A 34 -7.44 9.91 11.63
C PRO A 34 -6.64 10.63 12.73
N GLY A 35 -5.82 11.61 12.34
CA GLY A 35 -5.02 12.41 13.27
C GLY A 35 -5.82 13.15 14.34
N SER A 36 -6.99 13.70 13.99
CA SER A 36 -7.92 14.30 14.94
C SER A 36 -9.36 13.94 14.58
N VAL A 37 -10.11 13.42 15.56
CA VAL A 37 -11.53 13.08 15.43
C VAL A 37 -12.31 13.71 16.57
N GLN A 38 -13.22 14.63 16.25
CA GLN A 38 -14.17 15.21 17.19
C GLN A 38 -15.56 14.80 16.77
N MET A 39 -16.21 13.94 17.55
CA MET A 39 -17.55 13.46 17.29
C MET A 39 -18.52 13.96 18.35
N THR A 40 -19.73 14.29 17.92
CA THR A 40 -20.85 14.64 18.80
C THR A 40 -21.87 13.50 18.85
N PRO A 41 -22.72 13.43 19.88
CA PRO A 41 -23.80 12.45 19.93
C PRO A 41 -24.96 12.77 18.97
N ARG A 42 -24.95 13.94 18.30
CA ARG A 42 -26.00 14.32 17.36
C ARG A 42 -25.92 13.43 16.12
N LEU A 43 -27.03 12.76 15.82
CA LEU A 43 -27.20 11.92 14.64
C LEU A 43 -27.81 12.74 13.52
N LEU A 44 -27.36 12.46 12.29
CA LEU A 44 -27.90 12.99 11.05
C LEU A 44 -28.33 11.81 10.18
N HIS A 45 -29.54 11.86 9.63
CA HIS A 45 -30.04 10.86 8.69
C HIS A 45 -29.68 11.20 7.23
N VAL A 46 -29.33 10.15 6.47
CA VAL A 46 -28.95 10.24 5.06
C VAL A 46 -29.92 9.42 4.21
N SER A 47 -30.46 10.03 3.15
CA SER A 47 -31.39 9.37 2.22
C SER A 47 -30.66 9.01 0.93
N PRO A 48 -30.55 7.72 0.54
CA PRO A 48 -29.85 7.32 -0.69
C PRO A 48 -30.38 8.06 -1.93
N ASP A 49 -31.69 8.19 -2.07
CA ASP A 49 -32.33 8.79 -3.25
C ASP A 49 -32.15 10.32 -3.37
N ARG A 50 -31.68 10.99 -2.31
CA ARG A 50 -31.60 12.46 -2.24
C ARG A 50 -30.23 12.99 -1.84
N PHE A 51 -29.33 12.11 -1.40
CA PHE A 51 -27.96 12.47 -1.07
C PHE A 51 -27.11 12.54 -2.33
N PHE A 52 -26.23 13.54 -2.41
CA PHE A 52 -25.26 13.63 -3.49
C PHE A 52 -23.92 14.20 -3.04
N ILE A 53 -22.87 13.80 -3.75
CA ILE A 53 -21.50 14.31 -3.58
C ILE A 53 -21.24 15.22 -4.77
N ASP A 54 -20.87 16.47 -4.51
CA ASP A 54 -20.69 17.48 -5.55
C ASP A 54 -19.54 18.44 -5.23
N HIS A 55 -19.09 19.19 -6.22
CA HIS A 55 -18.08 20.22 -6.03
C HIS A 55 -18.66 21.41 -5.27
N SER A 56 -17.87 21.95 -4.34
CA SER A 56 -18.13 23.26 -3.76
C SER A 56 -17.99 24.33 -4.86
N PRO A 57 -18.87 25.36 -4.92
CA PRO A 57 -18.72 26.47 -5.87
C PRO A 57 -17.39 27.22 -5.76
N ALA A 58 -16.74 27.18 -4.58
CA ALA A 58 -15.45 27.81 -4.34
C ALA A 58 -14.25 26.91 -4.72
N SER A 59 -14.49 25.67 -5.16
CA SER A 59 -13.41 24.73 -5.44
C SER A 59 -12.63 25.10 -6.71
N LYS A 60 -11.32 24.85 -6.68
CA LYS A 60 -10.46 24.91 -7.86
C LYS A 60 -10.64 23.70 -8.79
N ALA A 61 -11.22 22.60 -8.30
CA ALA A 61 -11.64 21.47 -9.13
C ALA A 61 -13.11 21.64 -9.52
N GLY A 62 -13.48 21.18 -10.71
CA GLY A 62 -14.86 21.25 -11.19
C GLY A 62 -15.29 19.97 -11.91
N PRO A 63 -16.44 19.99 -12.60
CA PRO A 63 -16.99 18.82 -13.30
C PRO A 63 -16.05 18.20 -14.35
N SER A 64 -15.10 18.96 -14.89
CA SER A 64 -14.06 18.46 -15.80
C SER A 64 -13.03 17.53 -15.14
N CYS A 65 -12.94 17.51 -13.81
CA CYS A 65 -12.01 16.66 -13.07
C CYS A 65 -12.50 15.20 -13.06
N ALA A 66 -12.17 14.44 -14.11
CA ALA A 66 -12.59 13.05 -14.27
C ALA A 66 -12.22 12.14 -13.09
N LEU A 67 -11.09 12.43 -12.42
CA LEU A 67 -10.65 11.73 -11.22
C LEU A 67 -11.68 11.86 -10.08
N LEU A 68 -12.13 13.08 -9.79
CA LEU A 68 -13.10 13.32 -8.71
C LEU A 68 -14.49 12.84 -9.10
N GLN A 69 -14.93 13.03 -10.35
CA GLN A 69 -16.22 12.50 -10.82
C GLN A 69 -16.30 10.98 -10.66
N SER A 70 -15.25 10.27 -11.07
CA SER A 70 -15.17 8.81 -10.89
C SER A 70 -15.12 8.41 -9.41
N ALA A 71 -14.54 9.25 -8.55
CA ALA A 71 -14.52 9.01 -7.11
C ALA A 71 -15.90 9.22 -6.48
N PHE A 72 -16.62 10.27 -6.84
CA PHE A 72 -17.95 10.57 -6.30
C PHE A 72 -18.93 9.43 -6.60
N GLN A 73 -18.98 8.98 -7.85
CA GLN A 73 -19.82 7.84 -8.25
C GLN A 73 -19.45 6.58 -7.45
N ARG A 74 -18.17 6.23 -7.42
CA ARG A 74 -17.68 5.02 -6.75
C ARG A 74 -17.98 5.03 -5.24
N TYR A 75 -17.79 6.16 -4.57
CA TYR A 75 -18.07 6.26 -3.13
C TYR A 75 -19.57 6.29 -2.83
N TYR A 76 -20.38 6.89 -3.69
CA TYR A 76 -21.83 6.75 -3.61
C TYR A 76 -22.24 5.27 -3.66
N ASP A 77 -21.68 4.50 -4.61
CA ASP A 77 -21.93 3.06 -4.72
C ASP A 77 -21.42 2.27 -3.51
N TYR A 78 -20.28 2.64 -2.93
CA TYR A 78 -19.79 1.99 -1.69
C TYR A 78 -20.68 2.25 -0.48
N ILE A 79 -21.29 3.42 -0.38
CA ILE A 79 -22.16 3.79 0.73
C ILE A 79 -23.53 3.12 0.56
N PHE A 80 -24.13 3.21 -0.64
CA PHE A 80 -25.54 2.87 -0.87
C PHE A 80 -25.78 1.67 -1.81
N GLY A 81 -24.81 1.24 -2.62
CA GLY A 81 -25.01 0.24 -3.68
C GLY A 81 -25.49 -1.13 -3.20
N PHE A 82 -25.22 -1.46 -1.93
CA PHE A 82 -25.64 -2.71 -1.29
C PHE A 82 -27.08 -2.67 -0.72
N ASN A 83 -27.76 -1.52 -0.80
CA ASN A 83 -29.12 -1.35 -0.28
C ASN A 83 -30.19 -2.17 -1.06
N LYS A 84 -29.79 -2.83 -2.16
CA LYS A 84 -30.63 -3.80 -2.88
C LYS A 84 -30.85 -5.09 -2.10
N TRP A 85 -30.07 -5.34 -1.05
CA TRP A 85 -30.19 -6.53 -0.20
C TRP A 85 -30.99 -6.19 1.06
N ARG A 86 -32.30 -6.44 0.96
CA ARG A 86 -33.27 -6.60 2.07
C ARG A 86 -33.37 -5.42 3.06
N HIS A 87 -34.48 -4.68 2.99
CA HIS A 87 -35.48 -4.53 4.05
C HIS A 87 -36.68 -3.72 3.51
N GLY A 88 -37.88 -3.96 4.05
CA GLY A 88 -39.12 -3.27 3.66
C GLY A 88 -39.05 -1.74 3.86
N PRO A 89 -40.06 -0.99 3.44
CA PRO A 89 -39.99 0.47 3.33
C PRO A 89 -39.56 1.08 4.66
N ALA A 90 -38.35 1.64 4.70
CA ALA A 90 -37.90 2.46 5.81
C ALA A 90 -38.97 3.55 6.04
N LYS A 91 -39.49 3.66 7.26
CA LYS A 91 -40.43 4.74 7.58
C LYS A 91 -39.72 6.07 7.27
N PRO A 92 -40.30 6.95 6.44
CA PRO A 92 -39.67 8.22 6.14
C PRO A 92 -39.60 9.03 7.42
N HIS A 93 -38.39 9.20 7.96
CA HIS A 93 -38.14 10.28 8.92
C HIS A 93 -38.32 11.59 8.17
N SER A 94 -39.20 12.45 8.68
CA SER A 94 -39.69 13.64 7.97
C SER A 94 -38.66 14.77 7.84
N GLU A 95 -37.52 14.67 8.51
CA GLU A 95 -36.46 15.67 8.46
C GLU A 95 -35.16 15.03 7.96
N MET A 96 -34.71 15.46 6.77
CA MET A 96 -33.40 15.08 6.24
C MET A 96 -32.35 15.98 6.86
N ASP A 97 -31.48 15.40 7.67
CA ASP A 97 -30.43 16.17 8.32
C ASP A 97 -29.18 16.35 7.45
N LEU A 98 -28.90 15.46 6.49
CA LEU A 98 -27.72 15.58 5.62
C LEU A 98 -28.07 15.28 4.16
N GLN A 99 -27.99 16.31 3.31
CA GLN A 99 -28.41 16.25 1.90
C GLN A 99 -27.23 16.20 0.94
N LYS A 100 -26.09 16.81 1.30
CA LYS A 100 -24.94 16.91 0.41
C LYS A 100 -23.62 16.72 1.14
N LEU A 101 -22.65 16.17 0.43
CA LEU A 101 -21.24 16.38 0.72
C LEU A 101 -20.65 17.28 -0.36
N LEU A 102 -20.28 18.51 0.00
CA LEU A 102 -19.54 19.40 -0.88
C LEU A 102 -18.05 19.15 -0.74
N VAL A 103 -17.37 19.08 -1.88
CA VAL A 103 -15.93 18.83 -1.99
C VAL A 103 -15.22 20.09 -2.45
N SER A 104 -14.24 20.56 -1.69
CA SER A 104 -13.48 21.78 -1.95
C SER A 104 -11.99 21.50 -2.03
N VAL A 105 -11.44 21.53 -3.25
CA VAL A 105 -10.00 21.63 -3.49
C VAL A 105 -9.55 23.09 -3.47
N THR A 106 -8.58 23.44 -2.63
CA THR A 106 -8.20 24.84 -2.36
C THR A 106 -7.01 25.35 -3.19
N GLN A 107 -6.13 24.47 -3.66
CA GLN A 107 -4.97 24.82 -4.50
C GLN A 107 -5.13 24.26 -5.93
N ASP A 108 -4.07 24.33 -6.76
CA ASP A 108 -4.04 23.65 -8.05
C ASP A 108 -4.41 22.16 -7.86
N PRO A 109 -5.53 21.68 -8.45
CA PRO A 109 -6.06 20.37 -8.12
C PRO A 109 -5.17 19.20 -8.48
N GLU A 110 -4.34 19.30 -9.52
CA GLU A 110 -3.57 18.18 -10.06
C GLU A 110 -4.45 17.02 -10.60
N CYS A 111 -5.67 17.32 -11.06
CA CYS A 111 -6.65 16.33 -11.54
C CYS A 111 -6.13 15.40 -12.65
N ASP A 112 -5.29 15.92 -13.53
CA ASP A 112 -4.75 15.20 -14.69
C ASP A 112 -3.31 14.71 -14.48
N ASN A 113 -2.72 15.00 -13.32
CA ASN A 113 -1.37 14.57 -12.98
C ASN A 113 -1.35 13.16 -12.40
N PHE A 114 -0.15 12.60 -12.29
CA PHE A 114 0.12 11.42 -11.48
C PHE A 114 0.51 11.84 -10.05
N PRO A 115 0.11 11.05 -9.01
CA PRO A 115 0.58 11.29 -7.66
C PRO A 115 2.10 11.11 -7.58
N SER A 116 2.72 11.75 -6.60
CA SER A 116 4.16 11.67 -6.34
C SER A 116 4.44 11.55 -4.84
N ILE A 117 5.69 11.33 -4.46
CA ILE A 117 6.09 11.26 -3.04
C ILE A 117 5.78 12.55 -2.25
N SER A 118 5.64 13.70 -2.93
CA SER A 118 5.32 14.99 -2.32
C SER A 118 3.86 15.40 -2.51
N SER A 119 2.99 14.51 -3.00
CA SER A 119 1.57 14.79 -3.15
C SER A 119 0.92 15.04 -1.78
N ASP A 120 0.20 16.15 -1.66
CA ASP A 120 -0.48 16.50 -0.41
C ASP A 120 -1.77 15.68 -0.25
N GLU A 121 -1.78 14.81 0.77
CA GLU A 121 -2.88 13.92 1.11
C GLU A 121 -3.69 14.40 2.33
N SER A 122 -3.43 15.62 2.81
CA SER A 122 -4.15 16.21 3.96
C SER A 122 -5.57 16.63 3.58
N TYR A 123 -6.49 16.50 4.55
CA TYR A 123 -7.87 16.94 4.39
C TYR A 123 -8.51 17.30 5.73
N THR A 124 -9.59 18.08 5.64
CA THR A 124 -10.52 18.36 6.75
C THR A 124 -11.93 17.94 6.32
N LEU A 125 -12.60 17.15 7.15
CA LEU A 125 -13.97 16.71 6.94
C LEU A 125 -14.87 17.24 8.06
N GLN A 126 -15.87 18.04 7.70
CA GLN A 126 -16.87 18.58 8.61
C GLN A 126 -18.24 18.00 8.25
N VAL A 127 -18.75 17.11 9.07
CA VAL A 127 -20.07 16.51 8.90
C VAL A 127 -21.07 17.29 9.74
N LYS A 128 -21.84 18.17 9.09
CA LYS A 128 -22.91 18.97 9.71
C LYS A 128 -24.13 19.01 8.78
N GLY A 129 -25.32 19.14 9.36
CA GLY A 129 -26.56 19.28 8.59
C GLY A 129 -26.87 20.73 8.21
N PRO A 130 -27.41 21.01 7.01
CA PRO A 130 -27.82 20.06 5.95
C PRO A 130 -26.71 19.66 4.97
N VAL A 131 -25.51 20.24 5.07
CA VAL A 131 -24.42 20.07 4.11
C VAL A 131 -23.10 19.80 4.83
N ALA A 132 -22.50 18.65 4.54
CA ALA A 132 -21.15 18.32 4.95
C ALA A 132 -20.14 18.94 3.98
N LEU A 133 -18.94 19.24 4.48
CA LEU A 133 -17.83 19.82 3.70
C LEU A 133 -16.59 18.94 3.86
N LEU A 134 -16.04 18.50 2.72
CA LEU A 134 -14.71 17.90 2.63
C LEU A 134 -13.79 18.89 1.92
N GLU A 135 -12.80 19.40 2.63
CA GLU A 135 -11.81 20.34 2.10
C GLU A 135 -10.41 19.71 2.09
N ALA A 136 -9.66 19.92 1.02
CA ALA A 136 -8.27 19.45 0.89
C ALA A 136 -7.46 20.40 -0.01
N ASN A 137 -6.14 20.40 0.18
CA ASN A 137 -5.25 21.20 -0.68
C ASN A 137 -5.24 20.70 -2.12
N LYS A 138 -5.28 19.38 -2.31
CA LYS A 138 -5.15 18.69 -3.60
C LYS A 138 -6.22 17.60 -3.73
N VAL A 139 -6.41 17.08 -4.95
CA VAL A 139 -7.34 15.95 -5.19
C VAL A 139 -6.98 14.70 -4.39
N TRP A 140 -5.71 14.51 -4.05
CA TRP A 140 -5.24 13.34 -3.30
C TRP A 140 -5.84 13.29 -1.90
N GLY A 141 -5.84 14.41 -1.16
CA GLY A 141 -6.49 14.53 0.14
C GLY A 141 -8.01 14.32 0.07
N VAL A 142 -8.67 14.78 -0.99
CA VAL A 142 -10.09 14.50 -1.24
C VAL A 142 -10.35 12.99 -1.31
N LEU A 143 -9.53 12.22 -2.05
CA LEU A 143 -9.70 10.77 -2.15
C LEU A 143 -9.61 10.07 -0.78
N ARG A 144 -8.74 10.56 0.12
CA ARG A 144 -8.60 10.05 1.49
C ARG A 144 -9.78 10.43 2.37
N GLY A 145 -10.25 11.67 2.26
CA GLY A 145 -11.42 12.15 3.00
C GLY A 145 -12.73 11.50 2.56
N LEU A 146 -12.88 11.17 1.27
CA LEU A 146 -14.03 10.38 0.78
C LEU A 146 -14.05 8.97 1.35
N GLU A 147 -12.88 8.32 1.48
CA GLU A 147 -12.79 7.03 2.19
C GLU A 147 -13.28 7.22 3.62
N THR A 148 -12.69 8.15 4.39
CA THR A 148 -13.09 8.40 5.77
C THR A 148 -14.58 8.73 5.92
N PHE A 149 -15.14 9.57 5.05
CA PHE A 149 -16.58 9.89 5.08
C PHE A 149 -17.44 8.63 4.88
N SER A 150 -17.06 7.76 3.94
CA SER A 150 -17.78 6.50 3.70
C SER A 150 -17.73 5.53 4.90
N GLN A 151 -16.73 5.67 5.78
CA GLN A 151 -16.60 4.88 6.99
C GLN A 151 -17.47 5.40 8.13
N LEU A 152 -17.80 6.69 8.13
CA LEU A 152 -18.65 7.32 9.14
C LEU A 152 -20.14 6.95 8.98
N ILE A 153 -20.57 6.62 7.76
CA ILE A 153 -21.95 6.24 7.49
C ILE A 153 -22.16 4.77 7.86
N TYR A 154 -23.20 4.52 8.65
CA TYR A 154 -23.62 3.18 9.06
C TYR A 154 -25.13 3.02 8.95
N GLN A 155 -25.61 1.79 9.00
CA GLN A 155 -27.05 1.49 9.11
C GLN A 155 -27.42 1.19 10.56
N ASP A 156 -28.49 1.81 11.04
CA ASP A 156 -29.08 1.47 12.34
C ASP A 156 -29.82 0.12 12.29
N SER A 157 -30.42 -0.28 13.42
CA SER A 157 -31.15 -1.56 13.53
C SER A 157 -32.38 -1.63 12.62
N TYR A 158 -32.85 -0.50 12.08
CA TYR A 158 -33.99 -0.40 11.17
C TYR A 158 -33.56 -0.23 9.71
N GLY A 159 -32.24 -0.24 9.43
CA GLY A 159 -31.68 -0.10 8.10
C GLY A 159 -31.50 1.35 7.63
N ALA A 160 -31.81 2.34 8.47
CA ALA A 160 -31.65 3.75 8.11
C ALA A 160 -30.18 4.15 8.10
N PHE A 161 -29.75 4.84 7.05
CA PHE A 161 -28.39 5.37 6.95
C PHE A 161 -28.23 6.58 7.88
N THR A 162 -27.25 6.49 8.76
CA THR A 162 -27.03 7.43 9.85
C THR A 162 -25.55 7.78 9.93
N VAL A 163 -25.26 9.02 10.31
CA VAL A 163 -23.91 9.53 10.56
C VAL A 163 -23.93 10.49 11.75
N ASN A 164 -22.87 10.53 12.55
CA ASN A 164 -22.73 11.49 13.64
C ASN A 164 -22.18 12.82 13.13
N GLU A 165 -22.69 13.95 13.66
CA GLU A 165 -22.05 15.24 13.45
C GLU A 165 -20.62 15.20 14.01
N SER A 166 -19.65 15.57 13.17
CA SER A 166 -18.24 15.39 13.47
C SER A 166 -17.34 16.38 12.73
N LYS A 167 -16.13 16.57 13.25
CA LYS A 167 -15.03 17.28 12.60
C LYS A 167 -13.79 16.39 12.65
N ILE A 168 -13.19 16.16 11.49
CA ILE A 168 -11.97 15.37 11.32
C ILE A 168 -10.93 16.23 10.61
N ILE A 169 -9.70 16.21 11.11
CA ILE A 169 -8.52 16.80 10.46
C ILE A 169 -7.49 15.69 10.37
N ASP A 170 -6.95 15.43 9.18
CA ASP A 170 -6.15 14.24 8.94
C ASP A 170 -5.11 14.43 7.85
N SER A 171 -4.01 13.71 7.99
CA SER A 171 -2.87 13.67 7.07
C SER A 171 -2.01 12.45 7.39
N PRO A 172 -1.33 11.84 6.41
CA PRO A 172 -0.48 10.69 6.67
C PRO A 172 0.75 11.03 7.51
N ARG A 173 1.17 10.12 8.39
CA ARG A 173 2.44 10.18 9.10
C ARG A 173 3.64 10.04 8.16
N PHE A 174 3.55 9.15 7.18
CA PHE A 174 4.62 8.90 6.20
C PHE A 174 4.12 9.03 4.76
N PRO A 175 4.90 9.65 3.85
CA PRO A 175 4.51 9.83 2.46
C PRO A 175 4.60 8.56 1.60
N HIS A 176 5.42 7.57 1.95
CA HIS A 176 5.55 6.31 1.19
C HIS A 176 4.86 5.16 1.93
N ARG A 177 3.71 4.69 1.41
CA ARG A 177 2.93 3.61 2.02
C ARG A 177 2.62 2.58 0.95
N GLY A 178 3.46 1.54 0.91
CA GLY A 178 3.48 0.59 -0.19
C GLY A 178 2.92 -0.79 0.11
N ILE A 179 2.44 -1.44 -0.94
CA ILE A 179 2.24 -2.90 -1.01
C ILE A 179 3.15 -3.41 -2.13
N LEU A 180 3.99 -4.40 -1.85
CA LEU A 180 4.68 -5.16 -2.88
C LEU A 180 3.81 -6.33 -3.32
N ILE A 181 3.58 -6.44 -4.63
CA ILE A 181 3.06 -7.66 -5.26
C ILE A 181 4.13 -8.25 -6.17
N ASP A 182 4.33 -9.55 -6.05
CA ASP A 182 5.17 -10.34 -6.94
C ASP A 182 4.30 -10.98 -8.01
N THR A 183 4.65 -10.70 -9.26
CA THR A 183 3.95 -11.23 -10.43
C THR A 183 4.80 -12.12 -11.31
N SER A 184 6.02 -12.43 -10.86
CA SER A 184 6.95 -13.32 -11.55
C SER A 184 6.80 -14.75 -11.05
N ARG A 185 6.85 -14.96 -9.73
CA ARG A 185 6.78 -16.30 -9.13
C ARG A 185 5.46 -16.98 -9.47
N HIS A 186 4.37 -16.20 -9.48
CA HIS A 186 3.10 -16.56 -10.10
C HIS A 186 2.50 -15.36 -10.83
N PHE A 187 1.92 -15.62 -12.00
CA PHE A 187 1.19 -14.58 -12.74
C PHE A 187 -0.09 -14.17 -12.02
N LEU A 188 -0.33 -12.86 -11.89
CA LEU A 188 -1.57 -12.30 -11.34
C LEU A 188 -2.43 -11.71 -12.46
N PRO A 189 -3.66 -12.19 -12.68
CA PRO A 189 -4.55 -11.55 -13.64
C PRO A 189 -4.74 -10.06 -13.32
N VAL A 190 -4.82 -9.20 -14.35
CA VAL A 190 -5.00 -7.74 -14.19
C VAL A 190 -6.17 -7.43 -13.26
N LYS A 191 -7.28 -8.18 -13.34
CA LYS A 191 -8.44 -8.02 -12.45
C LYS A 191 -8.07 -8.14 -10.97
N THR A 192 -7.17 -9.06 -10.62
CA THR A 192 -6.66 -9.24 -9.24
C THR A 192 -5.85 -8.02 -8.81
N ILE A 193 -4.98 -7.50 -9.68
CA ILE A 193 -4.19 -6.28 -9.41
C ILE A 193 -5.12 -5.07 -9.20
N LEU A 194 -6.13 -4.89 -10.04
CA LEU A 194 -7.11 -3.81 -9.90
C LEU A 194 -7.90 -3.93 -8.57
N LYS A 195 -8.27 -5.14 -8.17
CA LYS A 195 -8.94 -5.41 -6.88
C LYS A 195 -8.02 -5.11 -5.69
N THR A 196 -6.73 -5.39 -5.80
CA THR A 196 -5.72 -4.98 -4.81
C THR A 196 -5.64 -3.45 -4.71
N LEU A 197 -5.65 -2.73 -5.83
CA LEU A 197 -5.66 -1.26 -5.84
C LEU A 197 -6.91 -0.67 -5.18
N ASP A 198 -8.08 -1.31 -5.31
CA ASP A 198 -9.28 -0.92 -4.57
C ASP A 198 -9.09 -1.09 -3.06
N ALA A 199 -8.60 -2.25 -2.62
CA ALA A 199 -8.35 -2.50 -1.20
C ALA A 199 -7.26 -1.57 -0.62
N MET A 200 -6.21 -1.26 -1.40
CA MET A 200 -5.20 -0.26 -1.03
C MET A 200 -5.82 1.12 -0.79
N ALA A 201 -6.74 1.56 -1.66
CA ALA A 201 -7.44 2.83 -1.48
C ALA A 201 -8.28 2.86 -0.20
N PHE A 202 -8.97 1.77 0.14
CA PHE A 202 -9.74 1.65 1.40
C PHE A 202 -8.86 1.71 2.64
N ASN A 203 -7.59 1.33 2.51
CA ASN A 203 -6.60 1.31 3.58
C ASN A 203 -5.61 2.50 3.51
N LYS A 204 -5.86 3.48 2.62
CA LYS A 204 -5.03 4.67 2.39
C LYS A 204 -3.56 4.39 2.03
N PHE A 205 -3.25 3.22 1.47
CA PHE A 205 -1.98 2.96 0.78
C PHE A 205 -1.90 3.81 -0.49
N ASN A 206 -0.68 4.22 -0.88
CA ASN A 206 -0.47 5.12 -2.01
C ASN A 206 0.67 4.67 -2.95
N VAL A 207 1.29 3.53 -2.73
CA VAL A 207 2.30 2.94 -3.63
C VAL A 207 1.97 1.48 -3.89
N LEU A 208 1.85 1.08 -5.15
CA LEU A 208 1.97 -0.30 -5.56
C LEU A 208 3.41 -0.49 -6.03
N HIS A 209 4.20 -1.19 -5.23
CA HIS A 209 5.49 -1.72 -5.64
C HIS A 209 5.19 -2.97 -6.46
N TRP A 210 5.40 -2.88 -7.76
CA TRP A 210 5.09 -3.97 -8.67
C TRP A 210 6.40 -4.69 -9.04
N HIS A 211 6.66 -5.80 -8.34
CA HIS A 211 7.73 -6.72 -8.67
C HIS A 211 7.31 -7.55 -9.89
N MET A 212 7.75 -7.09 -11.07
CA MET A 212 7.17 -7.50 -12.35
C MET A 212 7.79 -8.77 -12.91
N VAL A 213 9.07 -8.99 -12.65
CA VAL A 213 9.91 -10.04 -13.27
C VAL A 213 10.92 -10.54 -12.26
N ASP A 214 11.26 -11.82 -12.33
CA ASP A 214 12.23 -12.51 -11.45
C ASP A 214 12.76 -13.76 -12.20
N ASP A 215 13.36 -14.72 -11.50
CA ASP A 215 13.90 -15.96 -12.05
C ASP A 215 12.86 -16.82 -12.78
N GLU A 216 11.66 -16.97 -12.21
CA GLU A 216 10.65 -17.90 -12.70
C GLU A 216 10.01 -17.43 -14.01
N SER A 217 9.65 -16.15 -14.12
CA SER A 217 8.98 -15.64 -15.31
C SER A 217 9.23 -14.16 -15.64
N PHE A 218 9.09 -13.85 -16.93
CA PHE A 218 9.15 -12.50 -17.48
C PHE A 218 7.80 -12.12 -18.13
N PRO A 219 6.77 -11.77 -17.34
CA PRO A 219 5.45 -11.44 -17.88
C PRO A 219 5.35 -10.03 -18.48
N TYR A 220 6.30 -9.13 -18.22
CA TYR A 220 6.30 -7.79 -18.80
C TYR A 220 6.53 -7.84 -20.32
N GLN A 221 5.56 -7.38 -21.13
CA GLN A 221 5.72 -7.31 -22.58
C GLN A 221 6.49 -6.06 -22.99
N SER A 222 7.80 -6.19 -23.14
CA SER A 222 8.62 -5.12 -23.71
C SER A 222 8.33 -4.94 -25.21
N ILE A 223 8.25 -3.68 -25.65
CA ILE A 223 8.09 -3.33 -27.07
C ILE A 223 9.44 -3.44 -27.78
N THR A 224 10.50 -2.97 -27.13
CA THR A 224 11.88 -2.97 -27.61
C THR A 224 12.47 -4.38 -27.61
N PHE A 225 12.10 -5.23 -26.66
CA PHE A 225 12.57 -6.61 -26.55
C PHE A 225 11.41 -7.62 -26.42
N PRO A 226 10.63 -7.88 -27.49
CA PRO A 226 9.46 -8.77 -27.43
C PRO A 226 9.80 -10.19 -26.94
N GLU A 227 11.01 -10.66 -27.28
CA GLU A 227 11.49 -12.00 -26.96
C GLU A 227 11.62 -12.27 -25.47
N LEU A 228 11.78 -11.23 -24.63
CA LEU A 228 11.81 -11.38 -23.17
C LEU A 228 10.51 -12.03 -22.67
N SER A 229 9.35 -11.50 -23.06
CA SER A 229 8.06 -12.10 -22.68
C SER A 229 7.72 -13.35 -23.49
N ASN A 230 8.02 -13.38 -24.79
CA ASN A 230 7.69 -14.53 -25.65
C ASN A 230 8.35 -15.83 -25.18
N LYS A 231 9.54 -15.74 -24.59
CA LYS A 231 10.32 -16.89 -24.11
C LYS A 231 10.46 -16.95 -22.59
N GLY A 232 10.26 -15.84 -21.90
CA GLY A 232 10.43 -15.71 -20.45
C GLY A 232 9.16 -15.88 -19.65
N SER A 233 7.97 -15.63 -20.22
CA SER A 233 6.70 -15.81 -19.51
C SER A 233 6.33 -17.28 -19.33
N PHE A 234 5.47 -17.61 -18.36
CA PHE A 234 4.95 -18.97 -18.18
C PHE A 234 4.15 -19.46 -19.40
N SER A 235 3.43 -18.54 -20.05
CA SER A 235 2.67 -18.80 -21.27
C SER A 235 2.35 -17.47 -21.96
N LEU A 236 2.00 -17.50 -23.24
CA LEU A 236 1.58 -16.30 -23.99
C LEU A 236 0.32 -15.63 -23.41
N SER A 237 -0.47 -16.34 -22.60
CA SER A 237 -1.60 -15.78 -21.86
C SER A 237 -1.21 -15.18 -20.49
N GLY A 238 -0.03 -15.51 -19.97
CA GLY A 238 0.50 -15.02 -18.71
C GLY A 238 1.43 -13.82 -18.91
N VAL A 239 0.98 -12.83 -19.68
CA VAL A 239 1.76 -11.65 -20.09
C VAL A 239 0.96 -10.38 -19.79
N TYR A 240 1.65 -9.34 -19.33
CA TYR A 240 1.10 -7.99 -19.21
C TYR A 240 1.39 -7.19 -20.47
N THR A 241 0.36 -6.97 -21.28
CA THR A 241 0.50 -6.18 -22.50
C THR A 241 0.69 -4.69 -22.17
N PRO A 242 1.18 -3.87 -23.12
CA PRO A 242 1.23 -2.42 -22.92
C PRO A 242 -0.14 -1.81 -22.57
N ASN A 243 -1.25 -2.41 -23.02
CA ASN A 243 -2.58 -1.94 -22.65
C ASN A 243 -2.95 -2.30 -21.21
N ASP A 244 -2.58 -3.50 -20.75
CA ASP A 244 -2.79 -3.91 -19.36
C ASP A 244 -2.02 -3.00 -18.40
N ILE A 245 -0.76 -2.71 -18.71
CA ILE A 245 0.08 -1.83 -17.90
C ILE A 245 -0.51 -0.41 -17.84
N ARG A 246 -0.91 0.16 -18.99
CA ARG A 246 -1.61 1.47 -19.01
C ARG A 246 -2.90 1.45 -18.22
N ARG A 247 -3.66 0.35 -18.27
CA ARG A 247 -4.90 0.18 -17.51
C ARG A 247 -4.63 0.18 -16.01
N VAL A 248 -3.63 -0.58 -15.53
CA VAL A 248 -3.23 -0.61 -14.12
C VAL A 248 -2.77 0.76 -13.65
N ILE A 249 -1.89 1.43 -14.41
CA ILE A 249 -1.39 2.79 -14.11
C ILE A 249 -2.55 3.80 -14.03
N GLY A 250 -3.44 3.81 -15.02
CA GLY A 250 -4.61 4.69 -15.03
C GLY A 250 -5.56 4.42 -13.86
N TYR A 251 -5.81 3.15 -13.54
CA TYR A 251 -6.70 2.76 -12.45
C TYR A 251 -6.15 3.14 -11.07
N ALA A 252 -4.83 3.00 -10.88
CA ALA A 252 -4.11 3.41 -9.68
C ALA A 252 -4.13 4.94 -9.52
N ARG A 253 -3.87 5.69 -10.60
CA ARG A 253 -3.92 7.17 -10.59
C ARG A 253 -5.27 7.70 -10.10
N LEU A 254 -6.38 7.11 -10.56
CA LEU A 254 -7.74 7.49 -10.12
C LEU A 254 -8.03 7.22 -8.63
N ARG A 255 -7.12 6.52 -7.95
CA ARG A 255 -7.14 6.23 -6.50
C ARG A 255 -6.00 6.93 -5.74
N GLY A 256 -5.22 7.76 -6.42
CA GLY A 256 -4.04 8.40 -5.85
C GLY A 256 -2.99 7.38 -5.42
N ILE A 257 -2.82 6.31 -6.20
CA ILE A 257 -1.79 5.28 -5.98
C ILE A 257 -0.75 5.41 -7.08
N ARG A 258 0.51 5.49 -6.67
CA ARG A 258 1.71 5.45 -7.51
C ARG A 258 2.01 4.00 -7.91
N ILE A 259 2.50 3.79 -9.12
CA ILE A 259 3.04 2.49 -9.56
C ILE A 259 4.55 2.62 -9.62
N VAL A 260 5.25 1.93 -8.74
CA VAL A 260 6.72 1.83 -8.75
C VAL A 260 7.07 0.47 -9.34
N PRO A 261 7.57 0.42 -10.59
CA PRO A 261 7.98 -0.85 -11.19
C PRO A 261 9.32 -1.29 -10.60
N GLU A 262 9.44 -2.60 -10.37
CA GLU A 262 10.71 -3.26 -10.09
C GLU A 262 11.11 -4.18 -11.24
N PHE A 263 12.34 -4.00 -11.68
CA PHE A 263 13.05 -4.86 -12.61
C PHE A 263 14.39 -5.18 -11.97
N ASP A 264 14.36 -6.18 -11.10
CA ASP A 264 15.50 -6.57 -10.28
C ASP A 264 16.65 -7.12 -11.13
N SER A 265 17.87 -6.70 -10.78
CA SER A 265 19.11 -7.14 -11.38
C SER A 265 20.31 -6.79 -10.46
N PRO A 266 21.43 -7.52 -10.51
CA PRO A 266 21.77 -8.58 -11.47
C PRO A 266 21.33 -9.98 -11.05
N GLY A 267 20.90 -10.18 -9.79
CA GLY A 267 20.22 -11.39 -9.32
C GLY A 267 18.86 -11.57 -10.01
N HIS A 268 18.11 -12.61 -9.64
CA HIS A 268 16.68 -12.73 -10.00
C HIS A 268 16.35 -12.53 -11.49
N THR A 269 17.20 -13.04 -12.39
CA THR A 269 17.16 -12.74 -13.83
C THR A 269 17.16 -13.98 -14.73
N GLN A 270 16.96 -15.19 -14.20
CA GLN A 270 16.96 -16.41 -15.02
C GLN A 270 15.95 -16.35 -16.19
N SER A 271 14.76 -15.78 -15.98
CA SER A 271 13.75 -15.63 -17.03
C SER A 271 14.18 -14.69 -18.17
N TRP A 272 15.06 -13.73 -17.90
CA TRP A 272 15.51 -12.73 -18.86
C TRP A 272 16.41 -13.36 -19.92
N GLY A 273 17.28 -14.29 -19.51
CA GLY A 273 18.21 -15.00 -20.38
C GLY A 273 17.53 -15.87 -21.45
N LYS A 274 16.25 -16.22 -21.26
CA LYS A 274 15.47 -16.95 -22.26
C LYS A 274 15.20 -16.08 -23.50
N GLY A 275 14.99 -14.78 -23.31
CA GLY A 275 14.69 -13.82 -24.38
C GLY A 275 15.89 -13.02 -24.88
N GLN A 276 16.91 -12.81 -24.04
CA GLN A 276 18.11 -12.06 -24.38
C GLN A 276 19.35 -12.94 -24.32
N LYS A 277 19.89 -13.29 -25.50
CA LYS A 277 21.13 -14.07 -25.62
C LYS A 277 22.31 -13.31 -25.03
N ASP A 278 23.26 -14.07 -24.48
CA ASP A 278 24.53 -13.59 -23.90
C ASP A 278 24.37 -12.56 -22.77
N LEU A 279 23.18 -12.48 -22.15
CA LEU A 279 22.93 -11.61 -20.99
C LEU A 279 23.41 -12.24 -19.68
N LEU A 280 23.05 -13.50 -19.44
CA LEU A 280 23.35 -14.19 -18.19
C LEU A 280 24.74 -14.81 -18.22
N THR A 281 25.36 -14.94 -17.05
CA THR A 281 26.67 -15.56 -16.92
C THR A 281 26.56 -17.08 -17.08
N PRO A 282 27.27 -17.72 -18.03
CA PRO A 282 27.39 -19.16 -18.07
C PRO A 282 28.22 -19.66 -16.88
N CYS A 283 27.71 -20.63 -16.12
CA CYS A 283 28.45 -21.22 -15.02
C CYS A 283 29.37 -22.35 -15.51
N TYR A 284 30.40 -22.65 -14.72
CA TYR A 284 31.42 -23.65 -15.03
C TYR A 284 31.59 -24.66 -13.89
N GLN A 285 31.89 -25.90 -14.26
CA GLN A 285 32.36 -26.94 -13.36
C GLN A 285 33.75 -27.39 -13.84
N GLY A 286 34.78 -26.92 -13.15
CA GLY A 286 36.16 -27.07 -13.62
C GLY A 286 36.40 -26.25 -14.89
N THR A 287 36.80 -26.90 -15.99
CA THR A 287 37.07 -26.25 -17.28
C THR A 287 35.89 -26.30 -18.26
N GLN A 288 34.81 -27.00 -17.91
CA GLN A 288 33.64 -27.17 -18.78
C GLN A 288 32.48 -26.30 -18.29
N SER A 289 31.66 -25.83 -19.23
CA SER A 289 30.40 -25.18 -18.88
C SER A 289 29.45 -26.19 -18.24
N SER A 290 28.77 -25.79 -17.16
CA SER A 290 27.77 -26.63 -16.48
C SER A 290 26.44 -26.71 -17.25
N GLY A 291 26.26 -25.91 -18.29
CA GLY A 291 24.97 -25.74 -18.98
C GLY A 291 23.94 -24.92 -18.19
N THR A 292 24.30 -24.40 -17.02
CA THR A 292 23.46 -23.52 -16.19
C THR A 292 23.93 -22.07 -16.28
N PHE A 293 23.04 -21.15 -15.91
CA PHE A 293 23.31 -19.71 -15.91
C PHE A 293 23.16 -19.16 -14.49
N GLY A 294 23.90 -18.08 -14.20
CA GLY A 294 23.80 -17.33 -12.96
C GLY A 294 23.33 -15.89 -13.20
N PRO A 295 23.74 -14.94 -12.34
CA PRO A 295 23.37 -13.53 -12.49
C PRO A 295 23.76 -12.95 -13.86
N ILE A 296 23.15 -11.80 -14.20
CA ILE A 296 23.54 -11.00 -15.37
C ILE A 296 25.05 -10.85 -15.42
N ASN A 297 25.63 -10.99 -16.62
CA ASN A 297 27.06 -10.88 -16.83
C ASN A 297 27.50 -9.41 -16.85
N PRO A 298 28.23 -8.92 -15.84
CA PRO A 298 28.55 -7.49 -15.71
C PRO A 298 29.79 -7.08 -16.53
N ILE A 299 30.48 -8.02 -17.20
CA ILE A 299 31.74 -7.71 -17.89
C ILE A 299 31.52 -7.34 -19.37
N LEU A 300 30.30 -7.55 -19.89
CA LEU A 300 29.99 -7.37 -21.31
C LEU A 300 29.37 -5.99 -21.57
N ASN A 301 29.84 -5.31 -22.62
CA ASN A 301 29.23 -4.04 -23.05
C ASN A 301 27.81 -4.23 -23.56
N THR A 302 27.51 -5.38 -24.16
CA THR A 302 26.16 -5.75 -24.64
C THR A 302 25.13 -5.74 -23.52
N THR A 303 25.51 -6.15 -22.30
CA THR A 303 24.68 -6.06 -21.10
C THR A 303 24.21 -4.63 -20.87
N TYR A 304 25.13 -3.67 -20.84
CA TYR A 304 24.78 -2.28 -20.55
C TYR A 304 24.04 -1.60 -21.71
N SER A 305 24.31 -1.98 -22.96
CA SER A 305 23.52 -1.51 -24.10
C SER A 305 22.08 -2.02 -24.05
N PHE A 306 21.89 -3.29 -23.67
CA PHE A 306 20.57 -3.89 -23.45
C PHE A 306 19.81 -3.18 -22.31
N LEU A 307 20.44 -3.06 -21.13
CA LEU A 307 19.84 -2.41 -19.97
C LEU A 307 19.47 -0.96 -20.28
N HIS A 308 20.32 -0.22 -21.01
CA HIS A 308 20.02 1.15 -21.40
C HIS A 308 18.75 1.24 -22.25
N ALA A 309 18.59 0.37 -23.25
CA ALA A 309 17.40 0.35 -24.08
C ALA A 309 16.15 -0.06 -23.27
N LEU A 310 16.26 -1.09 -22.42
CA LEU A 310 15.15 -1.57 -21.60
C LEU A 310 14.69 -0.53 -20.57
N PHE A 311 15.61 0.04 -19.79
CA PHE A 311 15.27 1.08 -18.80
C PHE A 311 14.83 2.39 -19.45
N LYS A 312 15.26 2.68 -20.69
CA LYS A 312 14.71 3.81 -21.45
C LYS A 312 13.24 3.59 -21.79
N GLU A 313 12.85 2.36 -22.14
CA GLU A 313 11.43 2.00 -22.32
C GLU A 313 10.68 2.09 -20.99
N ILE A 314 11.16 1.45 -19.93
CA ILE A 314 10.53 1.45 -18.59
C ILE A 314 10.31 2.88 -18.10
N SER A 315 11.31 3.75 -18.24
CA SER A 315 11.21 5.16 -17.82
C SER A 315 10.14 5.96 -18.59
N THR A 316 9.79 5.52 -19.80
CA THR A 316 8.73 6.10 -20.63
C THR A 316 7.36 5.49 -20.33
N VAL A 317 7.30 4.18 -20.05
CA VAL A 317 6.06 3.45 -19.75
C VAL A 317 5.51 3.83 -18.37
N PHE A 318 6.38 3.93 -17.36
CA PHE A 318 5.99 4.20 -15.99
C PHE A 318 6.20 5.67 -15.64
N PRO A 319 5.14 6.42 -15.29
CA PRO A 319 5.24 7.86 -15.05
C PRO A 319 5.85 8.22 -13.69
N ASP A 320 5.90 7.30 -12.73
CA ASP A 320 6.46 7.57 -11.40
C ASP A 320 7.93 8.00 -11.49
N LYS A 321 8.37 8.88 -10.59
CA LYS A 321 9.75 9.36 -10.58
C LYS A 321 10.74 8.27 -10.18
N PHE A 322 10.29 7.23 -9.49
CA PHE A 322 11.12 6.15 -9.00
C PHE A 322 10.98 4.88 -9.85
N ILE A 323 12.10 4.18 -10.01
CA ILE A 323 12.17 2.80 -10.48
C ILE A 323 12.91 2.01 -9.40
N HIS A 324 12.38 0.87 -8.99
CA HIS A 324 13.10 -0.04 -8.10
C HIS A 324 14.04 -0.90 -8.96
N LEU A 325 15.33 -0.88 -8.65
CA LEU A 325 16.36 -1.58 -9.40
C LEU A 325 16.73 -2.94 -8.79
N GLY A 326 16.09 -3.28 -7.68
CA GLY A 326 16.36 -4.47 -6.90
C GLY A 326 17.78 -4.45 -6.33
N GLY A 327 18.56 -5.46 -6.69
CA GLY A 327 19.95 -5.63 -6.29
C GLY A 327 20.11 -6.46 -5.02
N ASP A 328 19.18 -7.38 -4.74
CA ASP A 328 19.23 -8.31 -3.60
C ASP A 328 19.78 -9.69 -3.98
N GLU A 329 20.20 -10.41 -2.93
CA GLU A 329 20.55 -11.85 -2.94
C GLU A 329 21.44 -12.36 -4.09
N VAL A 330 22.35 -11.53 -4.61
CA VAL A 330 23.22 -11.91 -5.73
C VAL A 330 24.16 -13.06 -5.35
N GLN A 331 23.95 -14.22 -5.98
CA GLN A 331 24.79 -15.39 -5.78
C GLN A 331 26.06 -15.33 -6.63
N PHE A 332 27.23 -15.22 -5.99
CA PHE A 332 28.51 -15.06 -6.69
C PHE A 332 29.15 -16.35 -7.22
N ASP A 333 28.63 -17.54 -6.87
CA ASP A 333 29.26 -18.81 -7.22
C ASP A 333 29.43 -19.01 -8.74
N CYS A 334 28.42 -18.61 -9.51
CA CYS A 334 28.50 -18.68 -10.97
C CYS A 334 29.56 -17.72 -11.53
N TRP A 335 29.60 -16.47 -11.04
CA TRP A 335 30.64 -15.50 -11.40
C TRP A 335 32.04 -16.01 -11.04
N LYS A 336 32.18 -16.62 -9.85
CA LYS A 336 33.43 -17.22 -9.39
C LYS A 336 33.87 -18.38 -10.27
N SER A 337 32.93 -19.17 -10.78
CA SER A 337 33.25 -20.29 -11.67
C SER A 337 33.72 -19.84 -13.06
N ASN A 338 33.28 -18.67 -13.55
CA ASN A 338 33.46 -18.24 -14.93
C ASN A 338 34.89 -17.69 -15.20
N PRO A 339 35.67 -18.28 -16.13
CA PRO A 339 37.06 -17.86 -16.40
C PRO A 339 37.20 -16.42 -16.93
N ASP A 340 36.25 -15.94 -17.73
CA ASP A 340 36.29 -14.60 -18.30
C ASP A 340 36.03 -13.54 -17.23
N ILE A 341 35.10 -13.82 -16.30
CA ILE A 341 34.88 -12.97 -15.14
C ILE A 341 36.11 -12.95 -14.24
N GLN A 342 36.73 -14.09 -13.96
CA GLN A 342 37.99 -14.16 -13.19
C GLN A 342 39.10 -13.33 -13.85
N LYS A 343 39.21 -13.34 -15.18
CA LYS A 343 40.15 -12.51 -15.93
C LYS A 343 39.81 -11.02 -15.83
N PHE A 344 38.53 -10.66 -15.89
CA PHE A 344 38.06 -9.28 -15.71
C PHE A 344 38.33 -8.75 -14.29
N MET A 345 38.06 -9.57 -13.27
CA MET A 345 38.36 -9.24 -11.87
C MET A 345 39.84 -8.88 -11.69
N LYS A 346 40.74 -9.70 -12.24
CA LYS A 346 42.19 -9.45 -12.21
C LYS A 346 42.58 -8.18 -12.97
N SER A 347 42.00 -7.94 -14.15
CA SER A 347 42.35 -6.77 -14.97
C SER A 347 41.86 -5.45 -14.36
N LYS A 348 40.73 -5.48 -13.64
CA LYS A 348 40.19 -4.34 -12.90
C LYS A 348 40.77 -4.18 -11.50
N GLY A 349 41.50 -5.18 -11.00
CA GLY A 349 42.03 -5.19 -9.64
C GLY A 349 40.94 -5.27 -8.57
N PHE A 350 39.80 -5.91 -8.88
CA PHE A 350 38.73 -6.10 -7.91
C PHE A 350 39.10 -7.18 -6.90
N ALA A 351 38.94 -6.86 -5.61
CA ALA A 351 39.35 -7.74 -4.51
C ALA A 351 38.35 -8.89 -4.26
N ASN A 352 37.06 -8.65 -4.49
CA ASN A 352 35.96 -9.56 -4.20
C ASN A 352 34.77 -9.32 -5.15
N PHE A 353 33.78 -10.21 -5.11
CA PHE A 353 32.66 -10.19 -6.07
C PHE A 353 31.60 -9.15 -5.70
N GLU A 354 31.52 -8.75 -4.42
CA GLU A 354 30.76 -7.60 -3.97
C GLU A 354 31.19 -6.35 -4.74
N ARG A 355 32.51 -6.13 -4.95
CA ARG A 355 32.96 -5.00 -5.78
C ARG A 355 32.57 -5.13 -7.26
N LEU A 356 32.41 -6.34 -7.78
CA LEU A 356 31.94 -6.56 -9.16
C LEU A 356 30.45 -6.22 -9.29
N GLU A 357 29.65 -6.61 -8.30
CA GLU A 357 28.26 -6.20 -8.17
C GLU A 357 28.15 -4.68 -8.04
N SER A 358 28.95 -4.05 -7.18
CA SER A 358 29.02 -2.58 -7.08
C SER A 358 29.27 -1.92 -8.42
N PHE A 359 30.21 -2.45 -9.21
CA PHE A 359 30.52 -1.93 -10.54
C PHE A 359 29.33 -2.02 -11.50
N TYR A 360 28.53 -3.09 -11.39
CA TYR A 360 27.29 -3.24 -12.14
C TYR A 360 26.23 -2.24 -11.69
N MET A 361 25.96 -2.16 -10.38
CA MET A 361 24.93 -1.30 -9.81
C MET A 361 25.24 0.19 -10.02
N GLU A 362 26.50 0.60 -9.85
CA GLU A 362 26.95 1.98 -10.15
C GLU A 362 26.60 2.40 -11.58
N LYS A 363 26.86 1.53 -12.57
CA LYS A 363 26.53 1.80 -13.97
C LYS A 363 25.02 1.86 -14.23
N LEU A 364 24.25 1.00 -13.59
CA LEU A 364 22.79 0.97 -13.74
C LEU A 364 22.14 2.21 -13.09
N LEU A 365 22.60 2.58 -11.90
CA LEU A 365 22.17 3.79 -11.18
C LEU A 365 22.45 5.05 -12.01
N ASP A 366 23.65 5.19 -12.55
CA ASP A 366 24.03 6.33 -13.40
C ASP A 366 23.12 6.41 -14.63
N MET A 367 22.90 5.28 -15.29
CA MET A 367 22.04 5.17 -16.46
C MET A 367 20.60 5.64 -16.18
N VAL A 368 19.99 5.13 -15.11
CA VAL A 368 18.61 5.51 -14.72
C VAL A 368 18.53 6.99 -14.32
N SER A 369 19.57 7.51 -13.65
CA SER A 369 19.69 8.93 -13.32
C SER A 369 19.71 9.83 -14.57
N THR A 370 20.47 9.46 -15.61
CA THR A 370 20.48 10.21 -16.89
C THR A 370 19.13 10.22 -17.62
N MET A 371 18.23 9.29 -17.29
CA MET A 371 16.86 9.23 -17.82
C MET A 371 15.88 10.12 -17.03
N GLY A 372 16.34 10.88 -16.04
CA GLY A 372 15.52 11.76 -15.21
C GLY A 372 14.69 11.02 -14.15
N LYS A 373 15.03 9.75 -13.87
CA LYS A 373 14.42 8.93 -12.83
C LYS A 373 15.32 8.86 -11.60
N ARG A 374 14.73 8.49 -10.47
CA ARG A 374 15.44 8.18 -9.23
C ARG A 374 15.31 6.68 -8.95
N SER A 375 16.24 6.16 -8.18
CA SER A 375 16.30 4.73 -7.91
C SER A 375 15.90 4.41 -6.48
N ILE A 376 15.20 3.29 -6.33
CA ILE A 376 15.07 2.55 -5.07
C ILE A 376 15.88 1.27 -5.24
N VAL A 377 16.58 0.85 -4.20
CA VAL A 377 17.40 -0.37 -4.18
C VAL A 377 17.15 -1.14 -2.88
N TRP A 378 17.30 -2.47 -2.92
CA TRP A 378 17.37 -3.26 -1.69
C TRP A 378 18.67 -2.97 -0.92
N GLN A 379 18.70 -3.36 0.35
CA GLN A 379 19.75 -2.96 1.28
C GLN A 379 21.15 -3.47 0.90
N GLU A 380 21.27 -4.58 0.17
CA GLU A 380 22.54 -5.19 -0.24
C GLU A 380 23.43 -4.21 -0.99
N VAL A 381 22.83 -3.42 -1.89
CA VAL A 381 23.52 -2.38 -2.66
C VAL A 381 24.19 -1.36 -1.72
N PHE A 382 23.54 -1.03 -0.60
CA PHE A 382 24.13 -0.18 0.44
C PHE A 382 25.17 -0.94 1.30
N ASP A 383 24.87 -2.18 1.68
CA ASP A 383 25.71 -3.03 2.53
C ASP A 383 27.08 -3.28 1.88
N ASN A 384 27.10 -3.51 0.56
CA ASN A 384 28.27 -3.77 -0.27
C ASN A 384 29.12 -2.52 -0.57
N LYS A 385 28.75 -1.37 0.02
CA LYS A 385 29.46 -0.09 -0.07
C LYS A 385 29.50 0.49 -1.48
N ASP A 386 28.42 0.29 -2.22
CA ASP A 386 28.28 0.87 -3.55
C ASP A 386 28.23 2.38 -3.47
N LYS A 387 28.77 3.05 -4.49
CA LYS A 387 28.65 4.49 -4.60
C LYS A 387 27.22 4.85 -5.02
N LEU A 388 26.33 5.00 -4.05
CA LEU A 388 24.97 5.46 -4.27
C LEU A 388 24.93 6.96 -4.60
N SER A 389 24.19 7.32 -5.64
CA SER A 389 23.94 8.73 -5.96
C SER A 389 23.07 9.38 -4.87
N PRO A 390 23.32 10.65 -4.48
CA PRO A 390 22.47 11.35 -3.53
C PRO A 390 21.00 11.34 -3.95
N GLY A 391 20.12 10.94 -3.02
CA GLY A 391 18.69 10.81 -3.28
C GLY A 391 18.23 9.44 -3.77
N THR A 392 19.14 8.47 -3.91
CA THR A 392 18.80 7.03 -3.97
C THR A 392 18.12 6.64 -2.67
N VAL A 393 17.03 5.88 -2.77
CA VAL A 393 16.27 5.37 -1.61
C VAL A 393 16.69 3.94 -1.34
N VAL A 394 16.97 3.62 -0.08
CA VAL A 394 17.34 2.25 0.33
C VAL A 394 16.16 1.58 1.03
N GLN A 395 15.77 0.38 0.59
CA GLN A 395 14.72 -0.41 1.19
C GLN A 395 15.31 -1.48 2.13
N VAL A 396 15.07 -1.32 3.43
CA VAL A 396 15.56 -2.22 4.48
C VAL A 396 14.58 -3.37 4.66
N TRP A 397 15.04 -4.59 4.41
CA TRP A 397 14.19 -5.77 4.29
C TRP A 397 14.67 -6.97 5.12
N LYS A 398 15.97 -7.09 5.42
CA LYS A 398 16.46 -8.20 6.24
C LYS A 398 16.02 -8.01 7.68
N SER A 399 15.33 -9.02 8.23
CA SER A 399 14.78 -8.93 9.59
C SER A 399 15.86 -8.91 10.68
N ASP A 400 17.06 -9.43 10.42
CA ASP A 400 18.14 -9.41 11.40
C ASP A 400 18.65 -7.98 11.63
N LYS A 401 18.50 -7.49 12.87
CA LYS A 401 18.97 -6.16 13.32
C LYS A 401 18.59 -5.00 12.39
N PHE A 402 17.41 -5.05 11.76
CA PHE A 402 16.96 -3.96 10.88
C PHE A 402 17.04 -2.56 11.52
N PRO A 403 16.79 -2.32 12.83
CA PRO A 403 16.95 -0.98 13.41
C PRO A 403 18.39 -0.45 13.32
N HIS A 404 19.40 -1.33 13.40
CA HIS A 404 20.79 -0.94 13.20
C HIS A 404 21.07 -0.56 11.75
N GLU A 405 20.44 -1.25 10.80
CA GLU A 405 20.56 -0.91 9.39
C GLU A 405 19.88 0.43 9.06
N GLN A 406 18.72 0.71 9.67
CA GLN A 406 18.08 2.02 9.62
C GLN A 406 19.03 3.13 10.11
N SER A 407 19.73 2.91 11.24
CA SER A 407 20.75 3.86 11.73
C SER A 407 21.83 4.13 10.69
N LYS A 408 22.42 3.09 10.10
CA LYS A 408 23.52 3.24 9.12
C LYS A 408 23.08 3.96 7.86
N VAL A 409 21.96 3.55 7.27
CA VAL A 409 21.43 4.13 6.03
C VAL A 409 21.14 5.62 6.21
N THR A 410 20.47 5.96 7.32
CA THR A 410 20.11 7.36 7.61
C THR A 410 21.31 8.20 8.07
N GLU A 411 22.29 7.61 8.76
CA GLU A 411 23.59 8.26 9.08
C GLU A 411 24.36 8.61 7.81
N ALA A 412 24.33 7.74 6.80
CA ALA A 412 24.91 7.99 5.48
C ALA A 412 24.12 9.02 4.64
N GLY A 413 22.97 9.50 5.14
CA GLY A 413 22.19 10.57 4.52
C GLY A 413 21.20 10.11 3.43
N PHE A 414 20.94 8.81 3.32
CA PHE A 414 20.00 8.28 2.33
C PHE A 414 18.57 8.20 2.88
N PRO A 415 17.55 8.58 2.09
CA PRO A 415 16.17 8.25 2.40
C PRO A 415 15.97 6.73 2.45
N MET A 416 15.06 6.26 3.31
CA MET A 416 14.84 4.83 3.47
C MET A 416 13.36 4.43 3.55
N ILE A 417 13.09 3.21 3.13
CA ILE A 417 11.80 2.52 3.20
C ILE A 417 11.97 1.28 4.08
N LEU A 418 11.08 1.06 5.05
CA LEU A 418 11.09 -0.13 5.90
C LEU A 418 10.13 -1.19 5.37
N SER A 419 10.60 -2.42 5.21
CA SER A 419 9.75 -3.59 4.90
C SER A 419 10.08 -4.82 5.74
N ALA A 420 11.25 -4.84 6.40
CA ALA A 420 11.77 -6.00 7.14
C ALA A 420 10.83 -6.70 8.14
N PRO A 421 9.99 -6.00 8.92
CA PRO A 421 9.04 -6.66 9.82
C PRO A 421 7.68 -6.95 9.19
N TRP A 422 7.50 -6.64 7.90
CA TRP A 422 6.22 -6.69 7.18
C TRP A 422 6.27 -7.60 5.94
N TYR A 423 6.94 -8.75 6.07
CA TYR A 423 6.76 -9.87 5.16
C TYR A 423 5.47 -10.62 5.47
N LEU A 424 4.48 -10.42 4.61
CA LEU A 424 3.16 -11.03 4.71
C LEU A 424 3.12 -12.39 4.04
N ASP A 425 4.03 -12.70 3.12
CA ASP A 425 4.21 -14.06 2.57
C ASP A 425 4.53 -15.08 3.69
N VAL A 426 5.33 -14.68 4.68
CA VAL A 426 5.62 -15.44 5.91
C VAL A 426 4.41 -15.48 6.85
N ILE A 427 3.50 -16.43 6.60
CA ILE A 427 2.31 -16.63 7.44
C ILE A 427 2.64 -17.31 8.77
N ARG A 428 1.89 -16.94 9.82
CA ARG A 428 1.94 -17.60 11.13
C ARG A 428 0.54 -17.90 11.62
N TYR A 429 0.38 -18.98 12.38
CA TYR A 429 -0.89 -19.29 13.02
C TYR A 429 -1.25 -18.22 14.06
N GLY A 430 -2.52 -17.79 14.07
CA GLY A 430 -3.04 -16.81 15.04
C GLY A 430 -3.18 -15.40 14.48
N GLN A 431 -3.03 -14.40 15.36
CA GLN A 431 -3.26 -12.98 15.05
C GLN A 431 -1.95 -12.25 14.72
N ASP A 432 -1.24 -12.70 13.68
CA ASP A 432 0.03 -12.12 13.23
C ASP A 432 -0.06 -10.62 12.88
N TRP A 433 -1.24 -10.13 12.49
CA TRP A 433 -1.54 -8.71 12.28
C TRP A 433 -1.13 -7.82 13.46
N ARG A 434 -1.16 -8.33 14.70
CA ARG A 434 -0.74 -7.59 15.91
C ARG A 434 0.76 -7.28 15.85
N GLY A 435 1.57 -8.26 15.48
CA GLY A 435 3.01 -8.08 15.35
C GLY A 435 3.34 -7.02 14.28
N TYR A 436 2.63 -7.03 13.16
CA TYR A 436 2.79 -6.00 12.13
C TYR A 436 2.37 -4.60 12.62
N TYR A 437 1.28 -4.52 13.40
CA TYR A 437 0.75 -3.27 13.95
C TYR A 437 1.64 -2.65 15.04
N GLU A 438 2.30 -3.48 15.83
CA GLU A 438 3.14 -3.06 16.96
C GLU A 438 4.48 -2.45 16.54
N VAL A 439 4.95 -2.70 15.32
CA VAL A 439 6.17 -2.10 14.77
C VAL A 439 6.13 -0.58 14.88
N GLU A 440 7.18 0.03 15.42
CA GLU A 440 7.37 1.49 15.39
C GLU A 440 8.56 1.82 14.48
N PRO A 441 8.32 2.33 13.25
CA PRO A 441 9.37 2.52 12.24
C PRO A 441 10.50 3.48 12.64
N LEU A 442 10.26 4.37 13.62
CA LEU A 442 11.26 5.34 14.10
C LEU A 442 11.97 4.90 15.39
N ASP A 443 11.73 3.68 15.85
CA ASP A 443 12.37 3.11 17.05
C ASP A 443 13.75 2.52 16.73
N PHE A 444 14.68 3.40 16.36
CA PHE A 444 16.08 3.06 16.13
C PHE A 444 17.01 4.17 16.63
N PRO A 445 18.29 3.87 16.96
CA PRO A 445 19.26 4.88 17.36
C PRO A 445 19.54 5.87 16.23
N GLY A 446 19.18 7.14 16.42
CA GLY A 446 19.42 8.18 15.43
C GLY A 446 18.90 9.54 15.89
N SER A 447 19.50 10.60 15.38
CA SER A 447 19.03 11.98 15.55
C SER A 447 17.67 12.19 14.90
N GLU A 448 16.96 13.24 15.29
CA GLU A 448 15.68 13.60 14.66
C GLU A 448 15.83 13.85 13.16
N LYS A 449 16.97 14.41 12.71
CA LYS A 449 17.28 14.60 11.29
C LYS A 449 17.47 13.26 10.55
N GLN A 450 18.02 12.25 11.19
CA GLN A 450 18.11 10.91 10.60
C GLN A 450 16.72 10.28 10.47
N LYS A 451 15.87 10.44 11.49
CA LYS A 451 14.49 9.91 11.45
C LYS A 451 13.63 10.52 10.35
N THR A 452 13.86 11.78 9.95
CA THR A 452 13.13 12.38 8.81
C THR A 452 13.50 11.77 7.45
N LEU A 453 14.60 11.02 7.35
CA LEU A 453 14.95 10.25 6.15
C LEU A 453 14.15 8.96 6.02
N VAL A 454 13.45 8.51 7.08
CA VAL A 454 12.48 7.42 6.98
C VAL A 454 11.22 7.94 6.33
N ILE A 455 11.07 7.68 5.03
CA ILE A 455 9.94 8.19 4.23
C ILE A 455 8.70 7.29 4.29
N GLY A 456 8.81 6.13 4.94
CA GLY A 456 7.70 5.23 5.21
C GLY A 456 8.10 3.76 5.06
N GLY A 457 7.22 2.96 4.46
CA GLY A 457 7.44 1.53 4.37
C GLY A 457 6.44 0.78 3.52
N GLU A 458 6.65 -0.53 3.42
CA GLU A 458 5.87 -1.41 2.56
C GLU A 458 5.55 -2.73 3.24
N ALA A 459 4.33 -3.22 3.02
CA ALA A 459 3.99 -4.62 3.32
C ALA A 459 4.27 -5.45 2.06
N CYS A 460 5.15 -6.45 2.21
CA CYS A 460 5.60 -7.26 1.09
C CYS A 460 4.84 -8.58 1.04
N LEU A 461 4.39 -8.96 -0.16
CA LEU A 461 3.76 -10.24 -0.43
C LEU A 461 4.43 -10.89 -1.64
N TRP A 462 5.54 -11.57 -1.37
CA TRP A 462 6.24 -12.40 -2.35
C TRP A 462 5.37 -13.57 -2.85
N GLY A 463 5.68 -14.02 -4.06
CA GLY A 463 4.77 -14.80 -4.89
C GLY A 463 5.00 -16.31 -4.84
N GLU A 464 6.01 -16.84 -4.15
CA GLU A 464 6.36 -18.27 -4.18
C GLU A 464 5.19 -19.17 -3.78
N TYR A 465 4.35 -18.69 -2.87
CA TYR A 465 3.16 -19.40 -2.36
C TYR A 465 1.87 -18.61 -2.58
N VAL A 466 1.90 -17.59 -3.43
CA VAL A 466 0.80 -16.65 -3.60
C VAL A 466 0.47 -16.46 -5.07
N ASP A 467 -0.79 -16.74 -5.41
CA ASP A 467 -1.35 -16.46 -6.72
C ASP A 467 -2.77 -15.86 -6.58
N SER A 468 -3.51 -15.80 -7.68
CA SER A 468 -4.87 -15.25 -7.68
C SER A 468 -5.86 -15.95 -6.72
N THR A 469 -5.61 -17.20 -6.32
CA THR A 469 -6.51 -17.99 -5.48
C THR A 469 -6.47 -17.57 -4.02
N ASN A 470 -5.31 -17.10 -3.54
CA ASN A 470 -5.08 -16.85 -2.12
C ASN A 470 -4.52 -15.44 -1.80
N LEU A 471 -4.16 -14.63 -2.80
CA LEU A 471 -3.61 -13.29 -2.61
C LEU A 471 -4.49 -12.41 -1.73
N THR A 472 -5.78 -12.28 -2.07
CA THR A 472 -6.69 -11.37 -1.36
C THR A 472 -6.86 -11.73 0.12
N PRO A 473 -7.23 -12.97 0.49
CA PRO A 473 -7.37 -13.33 1.90
C PRO A 473 -6.05 -13.31 2.66
N ARG A 474 -4.92 -13.65 2.01
CA ARG A 474 -3.60 -13.56 2.64
C ARG A 474 -3.22 -12.10 2.91
N LEU A 475 -3.44 -11.21 1.96
CA LEU A 475 -3.05 -9.79 2.09
C LEU A 475 -3.92 -9.04 3.10
N TRP A 476 -5.24 -9.22 3.04
CA TRP A 476 -6.20 -8.43 3.82
C TRP A 476 -6.91 -9.28 4.88
N PRO A 477 -7.02 -8.81 6.14
CA PRO A 477 -6.72 -7.47 6.64
C PRO A 477 -5.31 -7.30 7.25
N ARG A 478 -4.38 -8.24 7.02
CA ARG A 478 -3.04 -8.15 7.64
C ARG A 478 -2.28 -6.90 7.21
N ALA A 479 -2.33 -6.54 5.92
CA ALA A 479 -1.75 -5.30 5.41
C ALA A 479 -2.45 -4.04 5.95
N SER A 480 -3.71 -4.14 6.40
CA SER A 480 -4.40 -3.02 7.04
C SER A 480 -3.67 -2.56 8.31
N ALA A 481 -3.06 -3.49 9.07
CA ALA A 481 -2.23 -3.18 10.23
C ALA A 481 -1.07 -2.24 9.87
N VAL A 482 -0.37 -2.55 8.79
CA VAL A 482 0.74 -1.74 8.25
C VAL A 482 0.22 -0.40 7.75
N GLY A 483 -0.93 -0.38 7.07
CA GLY A 483 -1.58 0.84 6.59
C GLY A 483 -1.90 1.82 7.72
N GLU A 484 -2.40 1.34 8.86
CA GLU A 484 -2.64 2.21 10.02
C GLU A 484 -1.34 2.69 10.66
N ARG A 485 -0.32 1.82 10.81
CA ARG A 485 0.99 2.24 11.34
C ARG A 485 1.66 3.33 10.50
N LEU A 486 1.49 3.27 9.18
CA LEU A 486 2.10 4.22 8.25
C LEU A 486 1.27 5.51 8.05
N TRP A 487 -0.02 5.49 8.37
CA TRP A 487 -0.91 6.66 8.26
C TRP A 487 -1.07 7.40 9.59
N SER A 488 -1.43 6.69 10.66
CA SER A 488 -1.90 7.28 11.91
C SER A 488 -0.76 7.80 12.78
N HIS A 489 -1.11 8.66 13.74
CA HIS A 489 -0.17 9.21 14.71
C HIS A 489 0.52 8.09 15.52
N GLN A 490 1.78 8.30 15.90
CA GLN A 490 2.60 7.30 16.61
C GLN A 490 1.93 6.71 17.88
N GLY A 491 1.12 7.53 18.57
CA GLY A 491 0.41 7.13 19.79
C GLY A 491 -0.79 6.20 19.57
N VAL A 492 -1.23 5.98 18.33
CA VAL A 492 -2.30 5.02 18.02
C VAL A 492 -1.72 3.60 18.05
N ARG A 493 -1.78 2.96 19.22
CA ARG A 493 -1.17 1.64 19.48
C ARG A 493 -2.02 0.69 20.33
N ASP A 494 -3.18 1.14 20.83
CA ASP A 494 -4.03 0.28 21.65
C ASP A 494 -4.58 -0.90 20.82
N LEU A 495 -4.17 -2.12 21.18
CA LEU A 495 -4.53 -3.32 20.43
C LEU A 495 -6.01 -3.70 20.57
N GLY A 496 -6.65 -3.34 21.69
CA GLY A 496 -8.07 -3.63 21.93
C GLY A 496 -8.95 -2.79 21.02
N ASP A 497 -8.70 -1.48 20.99
CA ASP A 497 -9.32 -0.52 20.07
C ASP A 497 -9.04 -0.89 18.61
N ALA A 498 -7.77 -1.17 18.27
CA ALA A 498 -7.38 -1.57 16.92
C ALA A 498 -8.14 -2.83 16.47
N TYR A 499 -8.21 -3.88 17.31
CA TYR A 499 -8.98 -5.09 17.01
C TYR A 499 -10.47 -4.77 16.78
N SER A 500 -11.04 -3.94 17.65
CA SER A 500 -12.45 -3.55 17.57
C SER A 500 -12.75 -2.80 16.27
N ARG A 501 -11.88 -1.87 15.84
CA ARG A 501 -12.04 -1.14 14.58
C ARG A 501 -11.74 -2.00 13.34
N LEU A 502 -10.68 -2.81 13.39
CA LEU A 502 -10.23 -3.62 12.26
C LEU A 502 -11.23 -4.73 11.90
N THR A 503 -11.91 -5.31 12.88
CA THR A 503 -12.99 -6.29 12.63
C THR A 503 -14.15 -5.67 11.84
N VAL A 504 -14.57 -4.45 12.19
CA VAL A 504 -15.58 -3.67 11.46
C VAL A 504 -15.09 -3.33 10.05
N HIS A 505 -13.83 -2.88 9.92
CA HIS A 505 -13.21 -2.57 8.62
C HIS A 505 -13.10 -3.80 7.72
N ARG A 506 -12.75 -4.97 8.27
CA ARG A 506 -12.75 -6.26 7.55
C ARG A 506 -14.13 -6.58 6.99
N CYS A 507 -15.20 -6.42 7.78
CA CYS A 507 -16.56 -6.62 7.28
C CYS A 507 -16.93 -5.62 6.17
N ARG A 508 -16.47 -4.36 6.28
CA ARG A 508 -16.65 -3.34 5.24
C ARG A 508 -15.94 -3.72 3.94
N MET A 509 -14.72 -4.25 4.03
CA MET A 509 -13.97 -4.76 2.88
C MET A 509 -14.72 -5.91 2.19
N ILE A 510 -15.25 -6.88 2.95
CA ILE A 510 -16.07 -7.97 2.41
C ILE A 510 -17.31 -7.45 1.71
N ARG A 511 -18.03 -6.52 2.35
CA ARG A 511 -19.20 -5.88 1.74
C ARG A 511 -18.83 -5.23 0.41
N ARG A 512 -17.63 -4.64 0.29
CA ARG A 512 -17.10 -4.04 -0.96
C ARG A 512 -16.48 -5.06 -1.93
N GLY A 513 -16.68 -6.36 -1.72
CA GLY A 513 -16.21 -7.43 -2.59
C GLY A 513 -14.76 -7.85 -2.37
N ILE A 514 -14.07 -7.35 -1.33
CA ILE A 514 -12.71 -7.77 -0.97
C ILE A 514 -12.80 -8.93 0.01
N SER A 515 -12.37 -10.12 -0.43
CA SER A 515 -12.42 -11.37 0.34
C SER A 515 -11.35 -11.43 1.44
N ALA A 516 -11.41 -10.49 2.39
CA ALA A 516 -10.48 -10.37 3.50
C ALA A 516 -10.70 -11.48 4.54
N GLN A 517 -9.63 -12.14 4.98
CA GLN A 517 -9.72 -13.23 5.96
C GLN A 517 -10.21 -12.73 7.33
N PRO A 518 -10.81 -13.59 8.17
CA PRO A 518 -11.17 -13.20 9.53
C PRO A 518 -9.92 -12.93 10.39
N LEU A 519 -10.06 -12.05 11.39
CA LEU A 519 -9.01 -11.85 12.40
C LEU A 519 -9.09 -12.91 13.51
N PHE A 520 -10.32 -13.31 13.86
CA PHE A 520 -10.65 -14.29 14.90
C PHE A 520 -12.11 -14.73 14.72
N THR A 521 -12.65 -15.49 15.68
CA THR A 521 -14.05 -15.92 15.68
C THR A 521 -15.02 -14.74 15.67
N GLY A 522 -16.02 -14.78 14.78
CA GLY A 522 -17.04 -13.75 14.62
C GLY A 522 -17.83 -13.98 13.33
N TYR A 523 -18.64 -13.01 12.94
CA TYR A 523 -19.40 -13.04 11.68
C TYR A 523 -19.56 -11.62 11.12
N CYS A 524 -19.81 -11.52 9.82
CA CYS A 524 -20.30 -10.30 9.17
C CYS A 524 -21.66 -10.56 8.54
N ASN A 525 -22.58 -9.59 8.60
CA ASN A 525 -23.94 -9.72 8.02
C ASN A 525 -23.98 -9.91 6.48
N TYR A 526 -22.83 -9.90 5.79
CA TYR A 526 -22.70 -9.88 4.34
C TYR A 526 -21.94 -11.10 3.78
N GLU A 527 -21.75 -12.15 4.58
CA GLU A 527 -20.98 -13.34 4.16
C GLU A 527 -21.73 -14.21 3.13
N ASP A 528 -23.07 -14.17 3.09
CA ASP A 528 -23.90 -14.94 2.14
C ASP A 528 -23.86 -14.43 0.68
N GLY A 529 -23.26 -13.26 0.42
CA GLY A 529 -23.24 -12.61 -0.89
C GLY A 529 -22.00 -12.85 -1.75
N MET A 530 -21.03 -13.64 -1.27
CA MET A 530 -19.76 -13.89 -1.98
C MET A 530 -19.85 -14.94 -3.10
N SER A 531 -21.04 -15.49 -3.36
CA SER A 531 -21.29 -16.61 -4.29
C SER A 531 -22.02 -16.22 -5.58
N GLN A 532 -21.77 -15.01 -6.14
CA GLN A 532 -22.19 -14.65 -7.50
C GLN A 532 -21.11 -13.90 -8.29
#